data_AF-A0A3D3Q9C4-F1
#
_entry.id   AF-A0A3D3Q9C4-F1
#
_cell.length_a   1.000
_cell.length_b   1.000
_cell.length_c   1.000
_cell.angle_alpha   90.00
_cell.angle_beta   90.00
_cell.angle_gamma   90.00
#
_symmetry.space_group_name_H-M   'P 1'
#
loop_
_entity.id
_entity.type
_entity.pdbx_description
1 polymer ?
#
loop_
_entity_poly.entity_id
_entity_poly.type
_entity_poly.pdbx_seq_one_letter_code
_entity_poly.pdbx_strand_id
1 'polypeptide(L)'
;MDVSTSIVHDPKFRQLHRERPEHVAPAFMAYLATLGESWRSGRRVSVTEAWPALLPFDADVVASMIRVRLVERGGLPPRKAWDGWYRPAFERRCKSRDRWARYNAKRDADTALEPRGSDVSTATSVPSVPFLPSVPTEPSSPSSGRAKNDDGPKAKDEDERRRALTRLSEDFQAGRLTELEYSRQRKALAS
;
A
#
# COMPACT_ATOMS: atom_id res chain seq x y z
N MET A 1 3.31 3.43 10.07
CA MET A 1 2.50 4.13 11.08
C MET A 1 3.27 3.94 12.38
N ASP A 2 3.76 5.01 12.99
CA ASP A 2 4.57 4.88 14.21
C ASP A 2 3.62 4.74 15.39
N VAL A 3 3.02 3.56 15.54
CA VAL A 3 2.21 3.20 16.70
C VAL A 3 3.16 2.67 17.75
N SER A 4 3.10 3.19 18.98
CA SER A 4 3.88 2.64 20.09
C SER A 4 3.56 1.16 20.24
N THR A 5 4.57 0.31 20.09
CA THR A 5 4.46 -1.15 20.23
C THR A 5 4.16 -1.58 21.68
N SER A 6 4.17 -0.63 22.63
CA SER A 6 3.87 -0.86 24.04
C SER A 6 2.37 -0.86 24.37
N ILE A 7 1.49 -1.09 23.38
CA ILE A 7 0.03 -1.10 23.57
C ILE A 7 -0.42 -2.16 24.59
N VAL A 8 0.35 -3.25 24.72
CA VAL A 8 0.17 -4.32 25.72
C VAL A 8 0.42 -3.83 27.16
N HIS A 9 1.14 -2.72 27.32
CA HIS A 9 1.41 -2.08 28.61
C HIS A 9 0.63 -0.79 28.83
N ASP A 10 -0.25 -0.41 27.90
CA ASP A 10 -1.09 0.76 28.04
C ASP A 10 -2.03 0.59 29.26
N PRO A 11 -2.03 1.55 30.21
CA PRO A 11 -2.89 1.50 31.39
C PRO A 11 -4.38 1.34 31.06
N LYS A 12 -4.84 1.87 29.92
CA LYS A 12 -6.24 1.79 29.49
C LYS A 12 -6.62 0.39 29.05
N PHE A 13 -5.74 -0.30 28.31
CA PHE A 13 -5.96 -1.70 27.95
C PHE A 13 -5.86 -2.62 29.16
N ARG A 14 -4.95 -2.32 30.12
CA ARG A 14 -4.91 -3.03 31.41
C ARG A 14 -6.19 -2.83 32.23
N GLN A 15 -6.72 -1.61 32.26
CA GLN A 15 -7.98 -1.33 32.91
C GLN A 15 -9.15 -2.06 32.22
N LEU A 16 -9.22 -1.99 30.90
CA LEU A 16 -10.23 -2.70 30.11
C LEU A 16 -10.18 -4.21 30.37
N HIS A 17 -8.99 -4.81 30.40
CA HIS A 17 -8.81 -6.23 30.71
C HIS A 17 -9.33 -6.61 32.12
N ARG A 18 -9.19 -5.73 33.11
CA ARG A 18 -9.71 -5.99 34.47
C ARG A 18 -11.23 -5.86 34.55
N GLU A 19 -11.83 -4.92 33.81
CA GLU A 19 -13.26 -4.63 33.88
C GLU A 19 -14.09 -5.51 32.93
N ARG A 20 -13.57 -5.78 31.73
CA ARG A 20 -14.24 -6.43 30.59
C ARG A 20 -13.20 -7.19 29.73
N PRO A 21 -12.64 -8.31 30.21
CA PRO A 21 -11.61 -9.06 29.48
C PRO A 21 -12.05 -9.47 28.06
N GLU A 22 -13.33 -9.80 27.89
CA GLU A 22 -13.95 -10.15 26.61
C GLU A 22 -13.90 -9.01 25.58
N HIS A 23 -13.82 -7.75 26.02
CA HIS A 23 -13.77 -6.59 25.13
C HIS A 23 -12.36 -6.23 24.67
N VAL A 24 -11.30 -6.82 25.23
CA VAL A 24 -9.91 -6.38 24.95
C VAL A 24 -9.54 -6.58 23.48
N ALA A 25 -9.75 -7.78 22.94
CA ALA A 25 -9.43 -8.10 21.54
C ALA A 25 -10.26 -7.27 20.54
N PRO A 26 -11.61 -7.20 20.62
CA PRO A 26 -12.38 -6.38 19.70
C PRO A 26 -12.09 -4.89 19.86
N ALA A 27 -11.89 -4.38 21.07
CA ALA A 27 -11.52 -2.98 21.29
C ALA A 27 -10.15 -2.64 20.67
N PHE A 28 -9.18 -3.56 20.76
CA PHE A 28 -7.87 -3.38 20.15
C PHE A 28 -7.97 -3.29 18.63
N MET A 29 -8.68 -4.23 18.00
CA MET A 29 -8.89 -4.24 16.55
C MET A 29 -9.68 -3.02 16.08
N ALA A 30 -10.75 -2.65 16.78
CA ALA A 30 -11.54 -1.46 16.48
C ALA A 30 -10.71 -0.18 16.63
N TYR A 31 -9.87 -0.09 17.66
CA TYR A 31 -8.96 1.04 17.87
C TYR A 31 -7.95 1.16 16.72
N LEU A 32 -7.30 0.05 16.31
CA LEU A 32 -6.37 0.05 15.18
C LEU A 32 -7.04 0.44 13.87
N ALA A 33 -8.24 -0.11 13.59
CA ALA A 33 -9.01 0.24 12.41
C ALA A 33 -9.36 1.74 12.40
N THR A 34 -9.80 2.28 13.55
CA THR A 34 -10.10 3.70 13.73
C THR A 34 -8.88 4.58 13.49
N LEU A 35 -7.71 4.22 14.04
CA LEU A 35 -6.48 4.95 13.81
C LEU A 35 -6.05 4.87 12.34
N GLY A 36 -6.17 3.70 11.72
CA GLY A 36 -5.83 3.48 10.31
C GLY A 36 -6.70 4.29 9.37
N GLU A 37 -8.01 4.29 9.57
CA GLU A 37 -8.95 5.05 8.75
C GLU A 37 -8.86 6.55 9.00
N SER A 38 -8.65 6.96 10.26
CA SER A 38 -8.35 8.36 10.58
C SER A 38 -7.08 8.82 9.86
N TRP A 39 -6.03 7.98 9.87
CA TRP A 39 -4.79 8.27 9.18
C TRP A 39 -5.01 8.40 7.66
N ARG A 40 -5.74 7.46 7.07
CA ARG A 40 -6.03 7.41 5.63
C ARG A 40 -6.81 8.64 5.16
N SER A 41 -7.86 8.99 5.90
CA SER A 41 -8.75 10.12 5.57
C SER A 41 -8.14 11.48 5.93
N GLY A 42 -7.12 11.50 6.78
CA GLY A 42 -6.49 12.71 7.30
C GLY A 42 -7.34 13.52 8.27
N ARG A 43 -8.43 12.92 8.77
CA ARG A 43 -9.30 13.48 9.82
C ARG A 43 -9.50 12.46 10.91
N ARG A 44 -9.97 12.91 12.08
CA ARG A 44 -10.44 11.97 13.11
C ARG A 44 -11.72 11.29 12.63
N VAL A 45 -11.71 9.97 12.60
CA VAL A 45 -12.86 9.12 12.23
C VAL A 45 -13.36 8.43 13.49
N SER A 46 -14.68 8.25 13.59
CA SER A 46 -15.28 7.58 14.75
C SER A 46 -15.10 6.07 14.69
N VAL A 47 -15.06 5.40 15.84
CA VAL A 47 -15.00 3.93 15.91
C VAL A 47 -16.17 3.27 15.18
N THR A 48 -17.36 3.88 15.21
CA THR A 48 -18.54 3.36 14.51
C THR A 48 -18.39 3.46 12.99
N GLU A 49 -17.77 4.54 12.50
CA GLU A 49 -17.51 4.74 11.06
C GLU A 49 -16.38 3.84 10.55
N ALA A 50 -15.33 3.63 11.37
CA ALA A 50 -14.17 2.83 11.04
C ALA A 50 -14.24 1.39 11.57
N TRP A 51 -15.43 0.89 11.90
CA TRP A 51 -15.56 -0.44 12.49
C TRP A 51 -15.01 -1.51 11.55
N PRO A 52 -14.13 -2.41 12.02
CA PRO A 52 -13.51 -3.39 11.15
C PRO A 52 -14.53 -4.42 10.66
N ALA A 53 -14.61 -4.62 9.34
CA ALA A 53 -15.52 -5.59 8.73
C ALA A 53 -15.29 -7.05 9.18
N LEU A 54 -14.12 -7.35 9.74
CA LEU A 54 -13.79 -8.67 10.29
C LEU A 54 -14.52 -8.99 11.60
N LEU A 55 -15.06 -7.98 12.28
CA LEU A 55 -15.75 -8.14 13.56
C LEU A 55 -17.23 -7.76 13.44
N PRO A 56 -18.14 -8.52 14.06
CA PRO A 56 -19.52 -8.05 14.22
C PRO A 56 -19.51 -6.73 15.01
N PHE A 57 -20.43 -5.83 14.67
CA PHE A 57 -20.56 -4.57 15.39
C PHE A 57 -21.08 -4.82 16.81
N ASP A 58 -20.42 -4.20 17.78
CA ASP A 58 -20.77 -4.33 19.20
C ASP A 58 -20.70 -2.95 19.89
N ALA A 59 -21.86 -2.45 20.31
CA ALA A 59 -21.99 -1.17 20.99
C ALA A 59 -21.41 -1.18 22.42
N ASP A 60 -21.38 -2.32 23.09
CA ASP A 60 -20.85 -2.45 24.46
C ASP A 60 -19.32 -2.38 24.46
N VAL A 61 -18.69 -2.87 23.40
CA VAL A 61 -17.26 -2.67 23.14
C VAL A 61 -16.96 -1.18 22.98
N VAL A 62 -17.74 -0.46 22.16
CA VAL A 62 -17.57 1.00 21.98
C VAL A 62 -17.75 1.74 23.31
N ALA A 63 -18.79 1.40 24.08
CA ALA A 63 -19.04 1.98 25.39
C ALA A 63 -17.86 1.74 26.36
N SER A 64 -17.29 0.54 26.34
CA SER A 64 -16.12 0.18 27.15
C SER A 64 -14.87 0.96 26.74
N MET A 65 -14.64 1.16 25.44
CA MET A 65 -13.55 2.00 24.93
C MET A 65 -13.67 3.46 25.38
N ILE A 66 -14.90 4.01 25.38
CA ILE A 66 -15.18 5.36 25.88
C ILE A 66 -14.92 5.44 27.38
N ARG A 67 -15.39 4.45 28.15
CA ARG A 67 -15.27 4.38 29.60
C ARG A 67 -13.81 4.42 30.07
N VAL A 68 -12.93 3.64 29.43
CA VAL A 68 -11.49 3.63 29.74
C VAL A 68 -10.72 4.78 29.05
N ARG A 69 -11.42 5.70 28.39
CA ARG A 69 -10.86 6.84 27.64
C ARG A 69 -9.86 6.44 26.57
N LEU A 70 -10.06 5.27 25.96
CA LEU A 70 -9.32 4.86 24.77
C LEU A 70 -9.71 5.74 23.57
N VAL A 71 -11.00 6.07 23.51
CA VAL A 71 -11.60 7.04 22.59
C VAL A 71 -12.41 8.08 23.36
N GLU A 72 -12.69 9.22 22.72
CA GLU A 72 -13.56 10.27 23.25
C GLU A 72 -15.03 9.83 23.24
N ARG A 73 -15.91 10.59 23.89
CA ARG A 73 -17.35 10.29 23.99
C ARG A 73 -18.05 10.09 22.63
N GLY A 74 -17.54 10.71 21.57
CA GLY A 74 -18.03 10.52 20.20
C GLY A 74 -17.40 9.34 19.45
N GLY A 75 -16.67 8.45 20.14
CA GLY A 75 -15.93 7.36 19.52
C GLY A 75 -14.70 7.83 18.72
N LEU A 76 -14.26 9.08 18.88
CA LEU A 76 -13.13 9.64 18.15
C LEU A 76 -11.80 9.37 18.87
N PRO A 77 -10.67 9.22 18.17
CA PRO A 77 -9.37 9.24 18.79
C PRO A 77 -9.16 10.51 19.66
N PRO A 78 -8.52 10.39 20.84
CA PRO A 78 -8.27 11.53 21.72
C PRO A 78 -7.55 12.67 20.99
N ARG A 79 -8.12 13.88 21.01
CA ARG A 79 -7.61 15.04 20.27
C ARG A 79 -6.15 15.36 20.59
N LYS A 80 -5.80 15.36 21.88
CA LYS A 80 -4.42 15.59 22.33
C LYS A 80 -3.44 14.55 21.77
N ALA A 81 -3.84 13.28 21.71
CA ALA A 81 -3.02 12.25 21.11
C ALA A 81 -2.90 12.52 19.61
N TRP A 82 -4.03 12.65 18.91
CA TRP A 82 -4.08 12.93 17.48
C TRP A 82 -3.18 14.11 17.08
N ASP A 83 -3.36 15.27 17.69
CA ASP A 83 -2.57 16.47 17.38
C ASP A 83 -1.07 16.27 17.70
N GLY A 84 -0.75 15.50 18.74
CA GLY A 84 0.62 15.23 19.17
C GLY A 84 1.40 14.28 18.26
N TRP A 85 0.75 13.26 17.67
CA TRP A 85 1.46 12.26 16.85
C TRP A 85 1.11 12.33 15.35
N TYR A 86 -0.15 12.58 14.98
CA TYR A 86 -0.59 12.57 13.57
C TYR A 86 0.04 13.72 12.79
N ARG A 87 -0.13 14.97 13.26
CA ARG A 87 0.35 16.15 12.53
C ARG A 87 1.86 16.10 12.26
N PRO A 88 2.73 15.88 13.26
CA PRO A 88 4.15 15.78 13.01
C PRO A 88 4.52 14.61 12.08
N ALA A 89 3.88 13.46 12.24
CA ALA A 89 4.16 12.30 11.39
C ALA A 89 3.68 12.50 9.94
N PHE A 90 2.54 13.16 9.75
CA PHE A 90 1.99 13.52 8.44
C PHE A 90 2.92 14.51 7.74
N GLU A 91 3.34 15.58 8.41
CA GLU A 91 4.30 16.55 7.88
C GLU A 91 5.63 15.90 7.47
N ARG A 92 6.16 15.00 8.31
CA ARG A 92 7.36 14.21 7.96
C ARG A 92 7.16 13.39 6.68
N ARG A 93 6.00 12.76 6.52
CA ARG A 93 5.71 11.98 5.30
C ARG A 93 5.52 12.84 4.08
N CYS A 94 4.84 13.98 4.18
CA CYS A 94 4.72 14.95 3.08
C CYS A 94 6.10 15.42 2.63
N LYS A 95 6.94 15.89 3.56
CA LYS A 95 8.33 16.28 3.28
C LYS A 95 9.12 15.14 2.62
N SER A 96 8.92 13.90 3.07
CA SER A 96 9.56 12.74 2.44
C SER A 96 9.08 12.52 1.01
N ARG A 97 7.76 12.52 0.78
CA ARG A 97 7.17 12.38 -0.56
C ARG A 97 7.64 13.48 -1.51
N ASP A 98 7.70 14.71 -1.05
CA ASP A 98 8.18 15.84 -1.86
C ASP A 98 9.65 15.66 -2.26
N ARG A 99 10.50 15.21 -1.33
CA ARG A 99 11.91 14.89 -1.64
C ARG A 99 12.02 13.78 -2.68
N TRP A 100 11.25 12.71 -2.53
CA TRP A 100 11.21 11.60 -3.49
C TRP A 100 10.67 12.04 -4.86
N ALA A 101 9.64 12.88 -4.89
CA ALA A 101 9.09 13.42 -6.13
C ALA A 101 10.11 14.29 -6.88
N ARG A 102 10.84 15.17 -6.17
CA ARG A 102 11.92 15.99 -6.75
C ARG A 102 13.07 15.14 -7.27
N TYR A 103 13.46 14.11 -6.52
CA TYR A 103 14.51 13.18 -6.93
C TYR A 103 14.11 12.43 -8.21
N ASN A 104 12.88 11.90 -8.27
CA ASN A 104 12.38 11.20 -9.46
C ASN A 104 12.26 12.12 -10.66
N ALA A 105 11.72 13.34 -10.49
CA ALA A 105 11.63 14.33 -11.57
C ALA A 105 13.01 14.70 -12.14
N LYS A 106 14.03 14.83 -11.27
CA LYS A 106 15.40 15.06 -11.71
C LYS A 106 15.93 13.86 -12.51
N ARG A 107 15.74 12.64 -12.00
CA ARG A 107 16.17 11.41 -12.69
C ARG A 107 15.50 11.26 -14.05
N ASP A 108 14.21 11.54 -14.16
CA ASP A 108 13.46 11.44 -15.41
C ASP A 108 13.93 12.51 -16.41
N ALA A 109 14.25 13.72 -15.95
CA ALA A 109 14.86 14.77 -16.78
C ALA A 109 16.26 14.40 -17.28
N ASP A 110 17.12 13.86 -16.41
CA ASP A 110 18.45 13.38 -16.77
C ASP A 110 18.37 12.21 -17.77
N THR A 111 17.34 11.36 -17.66
CA THR A 111 17.09 10.25 -18.61
C THR A 111 16.53 10.74 -19.95
N ALA A 112 15.76 11.82 -19.97
CA ALA A 112 15.18 12.39 -21.19
C ALA A 112 16.19 13.19 -22.03
N LEU A 113 17.28 13.66 -21.42
CA LEU A 113 18.37 14.40 -22.09
C LEU A 113 19.42 13.49 -22.75
N GLU A 114 19.38 12.18 -22.51
CA GLU A 114 20.20 11.18 -23.21
C GLU A 114 19.41 10.63 -24.41
N PRO A 115 19.54 11.19 -25.64
CA PRO A 115 19.13 10.46 -26.82
C PRO A 115 19.98 9.20 -26.86
N ARG A 116 19.30 8.06 -26.94
CA ARG A 116 19.87 6.71 -27.03
C ARG A 116 20.81 6.63 -28.25
N GLY A 117 22.04 7.10 -28.08
CA GLY A 117 23.14 6.86 -28.99
C GLY A 117 23.40 5.36 -29.00
N SER A 118 23.29 4.75 -30.16
CA SER A 118 23.58 3.34 -30.37
C SER A 118 25.09 3.11 -30.30
N ASP A 119 25.68 3.14 -29.11
CA ASP A 119 27.04 2.66 -28.92
C ASP A 119 27.02 1.32 -28.19
N VAL A 120 27.06 0.29 -29.03
CA VAL A 120 27.58 -1.03 -28.68
C VAL A 120 29.00 -0.82 -28.16
N SER A 121 29.23 -0.95 -26.85
CA SER A 121 30.56 -1.27 -26.34
C SER A 121 30.55 -1.85 -24.93
N THR A 122 30.92 -3.14 -24.93
CA THR A 122 31.63 -3.91 -23.90
C THR A 122 31.07 -3.90 -22.47
N ALA A 123 30.37 -5.00 -22.19
CA ALA A 123 30.12 -5.51 -20.85
C ALA A 123 31.38 -5.41 -19.97
N THR A 124 31.26 -4.72 -18.84
CA THR A 124 32.27 -4.71 -17.79
C THR A 124 32.37 -6.12 -17.20
N SER A 125 33.52 -6.75 -17.42
CA SER A 125 33.88 -8.07 -16.94
C SER A 125 33.73 -8.16 -15.41
N VAL A 126 32.94 -9.12 -14.94
CA VAL A 126 32.79 -9.44 -13.53
C VAL A 126 34.05 -10.20 -13.08
N PRO A 127 34.72 -9.84 -11.96
CA PRO A 127 35.89 -10.58 -11.49
C PRO A 127 35.50 -11.99 -11.03
N SER A 128 36.21 -12.99 -11.57
CA SER A 128 36.04 -14.42 -11.31
C SER A 128 36.23 -14.78 -9.84
N VAL A 129 35.26 -15.48 -9.25
CA VAL A 129 35.38 -16.14 -7.95
C VAL A 129 36.26 -17.40 -8.11
N PRO A 130 37.24 -17.67 -7.23
CA PRO A 130 38.09 -18.86 -7.33
C PRO A 130 37.32 -20.16 -7.04
N PHE A 131 37.52 -21.13 -7.92
CA PHE A 131 37.01 -22.51 -7.86
C PHE A 131 37.57 -23.30 -6.66
N LEU A 132 36.70 -24.08 -6.01
CA LEU A 132 37.11 -25.22 -5.16
C LEU A 132 37.03 -26.53 -5.99
N PRO A 133 37.91 -27.52 -5.73
CA PRO A 133 38.16 -28.64 -6.64
C PRO A 133 37.17 -29.81 -6.58
N SER A 134 37.18 -30.54 -7.70
CA SER A 134 36.24 -31.53 -8.25
C SER A 134 36.11 -32.88 -7.54
N VAL A 135 34.97 -33.55 -7.74
CA VAL A 135 34.79 -35.02 -7.68
C VAL A 135 33.83 -35.45 -8.83
N PRO A 136 34.01 -36.61 -9.49
CA PRO A 136 34.00 -36.73 -10.96
C PRO A 136 32.71 -37.22 -11.67
N THR A 137 32.75 -36.93 -12.98
CA THR A 137 31.87 -37.14 -14.13
C THR A 137 31.59 -38.60 -14.51
N GLU A 138 30.41 -38.87 -15.10
CA GLU A 138 30.18 -39.67 -16.34
C GLU A 138 28.66 -39.70 -16.72
N PRO A 139 28.22 -39.99 -17.96
CA PRO A 139 28.49 -39.23 -19.20
C PRO A 139 27.23 -38.94 -20.09
N SER A 140 27.33 -37.87 -20.89
CA SER A 140 26.90 -37.67 -22.31
C SER A 140 25.49 -38.10 -22.79
N SER A 141 24.53 -37.20 -23.11
CA SER A 141 24.35 -36.41 -24.38
C SER A 141 23.07 -36.85 -25.14
N PRO A 142 22.49 -36.11 -26.14
CA PRO A 142 22.60 -34.68 -26.51
C PRO A 142 21.23 -34.01 -26.86
N SER A 143 21.30 -32.78 -27.40
CA SER A 143 20.34 -32.11 -28.31
C SER A 143 19.26 -31.23 -27.64
N SER A 144 19.51 -29.91 -27.55
CA SER A 144 19.14 -28.90 -28.56
C SER A 144 17.62 -28.74 -28.72
N GLY A 145 17.11 -27.65 -28.15
CA GLY A 145 15.69 -27.29 -28.19
C GLY A 145 15.45 -25.86 -27.71
N ARG A 146 16.06 -24.91 -28.41
CA ARG A 146 15.69 -23.48 -28.54
C ARG A 146 14.31 -23.15 -27.97
N ALA A 147 14.25 -22.55 -26.77
CA ALA A 147 13.03 -21.99 -26.21
C ALA A 147 12.57 -20.85 -27.13
N LYS A 148 11.50 -21.11 -27.89
CA LYS A 148 10.77 -20.11 -28.66
C LYS A 148 10.16 -19.11 -27.68
N ASN A 149 10.43 -17.83 -27.92
CA ASN A 149 9.57 -16.75 -27.44
C ASN A 149 8.21 -16.92 -28.14
N ASP A 150 7.29 -17.62 -27.49
CA ASP A 150 5.86 -17.52 -27.80
C ASP A 150 5.34 -16.24 -27.11
N ASP A 151 5.60 -15.09 -27.73
CA ASP A 151 4.80 -13.88 -27.53
C ASP A 151 3.41 -14.14 -28.12
N GLY A 152 2.62 -14.89 -27.36
CA GLY A 152 1.25 -15.22 -27.70
C GLY A 152 0.37 -13.97 -27.75
N PRO A 153 -0.73 -14.00 -28.54
CA PRO A 153 -1.64 -12.87 -28.76
C PRO A 153 -2.26 -12.27 -27.49
N LYS A 154 -2.17 -12.96 -26.34
CA LYS A 154 -2.72 -12.52 -25.05
C LYS A 154 -2.01 -11.31 -24.43
N ALA A 155 -0.70 -11.13 -24.67
CA ALA A 155 0.05 -10.03 -24.06
C ALA A 155 -0.29 -8.68 -24.70
N LYS A 156 -0.50 -8.65 -26.03
CA LYS A 156 -0.92 -7.45 -26.76
C LYS A 156 -2.33 -7.02 -26.38
N ASP A 157 -3.25 -7.97 -26.22
CA ASP A 157 -4.63 -7.68 -25.80
C ASP A 157 -4.69 -7.07 -24.40
N GLU A 158 -3.83 -7.50 -23.48
CA GLU A 158 -3.79 -6.94 -22.13
C GLU A 158 -3.22 -5.52 -22.11
N ASP A 159 -2.18 -5.25 -22.90
CA ASP A 159 -1.61 -3.91 -23.04
C ASP A 159 -2.56 -2.93 -23.73
N GLU A 160 -3.32 -3.38 -24.73
CA GLU A 160 -4.36 -2.57 -25.37
C GLU A 160 -5.51 -2.25 -24.41
N ARG A 161 -5.94 -3.23 -23.60
CA ARG A 161 -6.95 -3.02 -22.54
C ARG A 161 -6.48 -2.00 -21.50
N ARG A 162 -5.21 -2.08 -21.08
CA ARG A 162 -4.61 -1.11 -20.15
C ARG A 162 -4.61 0.30 -20.74
N ARG A 163 -4.20 0.45 -22.01
CA ARG A 163 -4.22 1.75 -22.72
C ARG A 163 -5.64 2.30 -22.87
N ALA A 164 -6.63 1.44 -23.15
CA ALA A 164 -8.03 1.84 -23.28
C ALA A 164 -8.61 2.35 -21.95
N LEU A 165 -8.28 1.69 -20.83
CA LEU A 165 -8.69 2.12 -19.50
C LEU A 165 -8.06 3.46 -19.09
N THR A 166 -6.79 3.70 -19.48
CA THR A 166 -6.13 4.98 -19.22
C THR A 166 -6.81 6.12 -19.97
N ARG A 167 -7.08 5.95 -21.27
CA ARG A 167 -7.79 6.97 -22.09
C ARG A 167 -9.19 7.27 -21.54
N LEU A 168 -9.91 6.23 -21.15
CA LEU A 168 -11.25 6.37 -20.58
C LEU A 168 -11.24 7.19 -19.27
N SER A 169 -10.22 7.00 -18.44
CA SER A 169 -10.01 7.78 -17.22
C SER A 169 -9.67 9.24 -17.52
N GLU A 170 -8.84 9.50 -18.53
CA GLU A 170 -8.48 10.85 -18.96
C GLU A 170 -9.69 11.61 -19.51
N ASP A 171 -10.55 10.95 -20.29
CA ASP A 171 -11.76 11.55 -20.86
C ASP A 171 -12.80 11.88 -19.78
N PHE A 172 -12.92 11.04 -18.74
CA PHE A 172 -13.77 11.35 -17.59
C PHE A 172 -13.23 12.54 -16.78
N GLN A 173 -11.91 12.59 -16.54
CA GLN A 173 -11.27 13.72 -15.84
C GLN A 173 -11.35 15.03 -16.64
N ALA A 174 -11.32 14.95 -17.98
CA ALA A 174 -11.50 16.10 -18.86
C ALA A 174 -12.97 16.54 -19.01
N GLY A 175 -13.92 15.85 -18.35
CA GLY A 175 -15.35 16.14 -18.45
C GLY A 175 -15.96 15.81 -19.81
N ARG A 176 -15.27 15.03 -20.65
CA ARG A 176 -15.75 14.59 -21.97
C ARG A 176 -16.72 13.41 -21.88
N LEU A 177 -16.81 12.77 -20.72
CA LEU A 177 -17.70 11.65 -20.44
C LEU A 177 -18.52 11.93 -19.19
N THR A 178 -19.80 11.56 -19.22
CA THR A 178 -20.63 11.52 -18.02
C THR A 178 -20.31 10.29 -17.17
N GLU A 179 -20.66 10.33 -15.89
CA GLU A 179 -20.42 9.22 -14.94
C GLU A 179 -21.09 7.91 -15.36
N LEU A 180 -22.27 8.00 -15.99
CA LEU A 180 -23.01 6.85 -16.53
C LEU A 180 -22.29 6.22 -17.73
N GLU A 181 -21.73 7.04 -18.62
CA GLU A 181 -20.99 6.57 -19.81
C GLU A 181 -19.65 5.95 -19.40
N TYR A 182 -18.92 6.60 -18.49
CA TYR A 182 -17.68 6.07 -17.92
C TYR A 182 -17.90 4.69 -17.29
N SER A 183 -18.94 4.55 -16.48
CA SER A 183 -19.25 3.28 -15.79
C SER A 183 -19.62 2.16 -16.75
N ARG A 184 -20.36 2.45 -17.82
CA ARG A 184 -20.71 1.47 -18.87
C ARG A 184 -19.48 1.03 -19.66
N GLN A 185 -18.66 1.98 -20.12
CA GLN A 185 -17.48 1.68 -20.94
C GLN A 185 -16.39 0.95 -20.14
N ARG A 186 -16.20 1.31 -18.86
CA ARG A 186 -15.27 0.61 -17.96
C ARG A 186 -15.69 -0.85 -17.72
N LYS A 187 -17.01 -1.10 -17.58
CA LYS A 187 -17.54 -2.45 -17.42
C LYS A 187 -17.37 -3.30 -18.68
N ALA A 188 -17.50 -2.70 -19.87
CA ALA A 188 -17.28 -3.38 -21.15
C ALA A 188 -15.80 -3.78 -21.35
N LEU A 189 -14.85 -2.96 -20.90
CA LEU A 189 -13.42 -3.26 -20.97
C LEU A 189 -12.93 -4.26 -19.92
N ALA A 190 -13.73 -4.52 -18.87
CA ALA A 190 -13.42 -5.46 -17.80
C ALA A 190 -14.02 -6.87 -18.01
N SER A 191 -14.86 -7.05 -19.03
CA SER A 191 -15.45 -8.34 -19.43
C SER A 191 -14.62 -9.03 -20.52
#